data_AF-A0A517V9K7-F1
#
_entry.id   AF-A0A517V9K7-F1
#
_cell.length_a   1.000
_cell.length_b   1.000
_cell.length_c   1.000
_cell.angle_alpha   90.00
_cell.angle_beta   90.00
_cell.angle_gamma   90.00
#
_symmetry.space_group_name_H-M   'P 1'
#
loop_
_entity.id
_entity.type
_entity.pdbx_description
1 polymer ?
#
loop_
_entity_poly.entity_id
_entity_poly.type
_entity_poly.pdbx_seq_one_letter_code
_entity_poly.pdbx_strand_id
1 'polypeptide(L)' 'MADLITQSLEVELTIGDTIQIGDQFLTVVDIEGNEILFQLDSDNPTGPAANAMKDTHFCR' A
#
# COMPACT_ATOMS: atom_id res chain seq x y z
N MET A 1 20.15 23.74 11.37
CA MET A 1 19.78 23.55 9.96
C MET A 1 19.89 22.06 9.70
N ALA A 2 18.78 21.32 9.65
CA ALA A 2 18.82 19.89 9.32
C ALA A 2 18.82 19.78 7.79
N ASP A 3 19.93 19.32 7.24
CA ASP A 3 20.03 18.99 5.82
C ASP A 3 19.27 17.68 5.59
N LEU A 4 18.09 17.76 4.98
CA LEU A 4 17.35 16.57 4.57
C LEU A 4 18.10 15.97 3.38
N ILE A 5 19.01 15.05 3.64
CA ILE A 5 19.66 14.22 2.63
C ILE A 5 18.60 13.35 1.95
N THR A 6 18.10 13.82 0.81
CA THR A 6 17.23 13.05 -0.08
C THR A 6 18.09 12.00 -0.79
N GLN A 7 18.11 10.77 -0.26
CA GLN A 7 18.76 9.65 -0.92
C GLN A 7 17.75 8.99 -1.86
N SER A 8 17.98 9.12 -3.17
CA SER A 8 17.20 8.43 -4.20
C SER A 8 17.74 7.01 -4.38
N LEU A 9 16.90 6.01 -4.15
CA LEU A 9 17.19 4.61 -4.44
C LEU A 9 16.34 4.16 -5.63
N GLU A 10 17.00 3.74 -6.71
CA GLU A 10 16.34 3.06 -7.82
C GLU A 10 16.23 1.58 -7.47
N VAL A 11 15.01 1.06 -7.36
CA VAL A 11 14.74 -0.34 -7.04
C VAL A 11 13.73 -0.91 -8.04
N GLU A 12 14.00 -2.12 -8.53
CA GLU A 12 13.06 -2.87 -9.35
C GLU A 12 12.05 -3.57 -8.43
N LEU A 13 10.75 -3.29 -8.61
CA LEU A 13 9.68 -3.84 -7.79
C LEU A 13 8.88 -4.88 -8.58
N THR A 14 8.57 -6.01 -7.95
CA THR A 14 7.70 -7.06 -8.48
C THR A 14 6.54 -7.34 -7.54
N ILE A 15 5.48 -7.96 -8.07
CA ILE A 15 4.31 -8.31 -7.25
C ILE A 15 4.73 -9.32 -6.17
N GLY A 16 4.41 -9.00 -4.91
CA GLY A 16 4.82 -9.75 -3.72
C GLY A 16 6.04 -9.18 -3.00
N ASP A 17 6.77 -8.22 -3.59
CA ASP A 17 7.84 -7.52 -2.88
C ASP A 17 7.31 -6.73 -1.68
N THR A 18 8.13 -6.61 -0.64
CA THR A 18 7.77 -5.88 0.59
C THR A 18 8.83 -4.83 0.92
N ILE A 19 8.38 -3.60 1.14
CA ILE A 19 9.20 -2.45 1.49
C ILE A 19 8.93 -2.10 2.95
N GLN A 20 9.98 -1.99 3.75
CA GLN A 20 9.87 -1.59 5.15
C GLN A 20 10.24 -0.11 5.31
N ILE A 21 9.33 0.68 5.87
CA ILE A 21 9.53 2.10 6.17
C ILE A 21 9.30 2.30 7.68
N GLY A 22 10.39 2.41 8.43
CA GLY A 22 10.31 2.44 9.90
C GLY A 22 9.75 1.12 10.45
N ASP A 23 8.57 1.18 11.07
CA ASP A 23 7.79 0.05 11.57
C ASP A 23 6.70 -0.45 10.61
N GLN A 24 6.48 0.24 9.49
CA GLN A 24 5.43 -0.10 8.53
C GLN A 24 5.97 -0.99 7.40
N PHE A 25 5.12 -1.91 6.93
CA PHE A 25 5.41 -2.75 5.77
C PHE A 25 4.44 -2.42 4.63
N LEU A 26 4.98 -2.23 3.44
CA LEU A 26 4.23 -2.02 2.21
C LEU A 26 4.49 -3.19 1.27
N THR A 27 3.47 -3.96 0.94
CA THR A 27 3.58 -5.09 0.02
C THR A 27 3.01 -4.71 -1.34
N VAL A 28 3.75 -4.97 -2.40
CA VAL A 28 3.29 -4.75 -3.78
C VAL A 28 2.23 -5.81 -4.10
N VAL A 29 0.98 -5.38 -4.30
CA VAL A 29 -0.13 -6.30 -4.61
C VAL A 29 -0.46 -6.35 -6.08
N ASP A 30 -0.21 -5.25 -6.80
CA ASP A 30 -0.49 -5.16 -8.23
C ASP A 30 0.38 -4.09 -8.91
N ILE A 31 0.60 -4.26 -10.22
CA ILE A 31 1.35 -3.34 -11.07
C ILE A 31 0.61 -3.24 -12.42
N GLU A 32 -0.10 -2.13 -12.62
CA GLU A 32 -0.82 -1.83 -13.86
C GLU A 32 -0.09 -0.73 -14.63
N GLY A 33 0.77 -1.13 -15.56
CA GLY A 33 1.55 -0.20 -16.39
C GLY A 33 2.54 0.62 -15.56
N ASN A 34 2.18 1.87 -15.25
CA ASN A 34 2.98 2.79 -14.42
C ASN A 34 2.41 3.02 -13.02
N GLU A 35 1.29 2.38 -12.70
CA GLU A 35 0.63 2.46 -11.41
C GLU A 35 0.98 1.22 -10.59
N ILE A 36 1.41 1.43 -9.34
CA ILE A 36 1.74 0.35 -8.41
C ILE A 36 0.79 0.44 -7.22
N LEU A 37 0.10 -0.65 -6.93
CA LEU A 37 -0.76 -0.77 -5.77
C LEU A 37 0.00 -1.44 -4.63
N PHE A 38 -0.04 -0.80 -3.45
CA PHE A 38 0.59 -1.29 -2.24
C PHE A 38 -0.48 -1.61 -1.19
N GLN A 39 -0.34 -2.77 -0.54
CA GLN A 39 -1.03 -3.08 0.70
C GLN A 39 -0.17 -2.63 1.87
N LEU A 40 -0.75 -1.84 2.77
CA LEU A 40 -0.10 -1.41 4.00
C LEU A 40 -0.41 -2.43 5.11
N ASP A 41 0.61 -3.12 5.57
CA ASP A 41 0.55 -3.91 6.80
C ASP A 41 0.88 -2.97 7.96
N SER A 42 -0.17 -2.28 8.42
CA SER A 42 -0.11 -1.51 9.65
C SER A 42 -0.89 -2.30 10.70
N ASP A 43 -0.22 -2.77 11.75
CA ASP A 43 -0.84 -3.37 12.94
C ASP A 43 -1.70 -2.36 13.74
N ASN A 44 -2.07 -1.24 13.10
CA ASN A 44 -2.90 -0.20 13.68
C ASN A 44 -4.37 -0.45 13.28
N PRO A 45 -5.28 -0.74 14.23
CA PRO A 45 -6.70 -0.99 13.98
C PRO A 45 -7.47 0.29 13.63
N THR A 46 -6.95 1.11 12.71
CA THR A 46 -7.69 2.23 12.15
C THR A 46 -8.49 1.71 10.96
N GLY A 47 -9.56 0.96 11.28
CA GLY A 47 -10.83 0.74 10.55
C GLY A 47 -10.86 0.60 9.02
N PRO A 48 -11.75 -0.24 8.48
CA PRO A 48 -11.86 -0.48 7.05
C PRO A 48 -12.30 0.78 6.29
N ALA A 49 -11.38 1.47 5.65
CA ALA A 49 -11.70 2.40 4.56
C ALA A 49 -11.90 1.62 3.25
N ALA A 50 -12.77 0.62 3.27
CA ALA A 50 -13.30 -0.04 2.09
C ALA A 50 -14.83 -0.11 2.21
N ASN A 51 -15.44 1.05 2.46
CA ASN A 51 -16.85 1.28 2.14
C ASN A 51 -16.99 1.46 0.62
N ALA A 52 -16.52 0.47 -0.15
CA ALA A 52 -16.75 0.35 -1.57
C ALA A 52 -17.91 -0.64 -1.77
N MET A 53 -19.13 -0.08 -1.70
CA MET A 53 -20.28 -0.45 -2.53
C MET A 53 -20.56 -1.95 -2.68
N LYS A 54 -21.52 -2.47 -1.92
CA LYS A 54 -22.45 -3.51 -2.38
C LYS A 54 -23.70 -3.57 -1.47
N ASP A 55 -24.40 -2.44 -1.35
CA ASP A 55 -25.84 -2.51 -1.07
C ASP A 55 -26.54 -2.83 -2.41
N THR A 56 -26.73 -4.11 -2.65
CA THR A 56 -27.75 -4.60 -3.59
C THR A 56 -28.40 -5.78 -2.89
N HIS A 57 -29.27 -5.45 -1.94
CA HIS A 57 -30.22 -6.40 -1.39
C HIS A 57 -31.23 -6.78 -2.49
N PHE A 58 -30.89 -7.79 -3.28
CA PHE A 58 -31.86 -8.62 -4.00
C PHE A 58 -31.81 -10.03 -3.43
N CYS A 59 -33.02 -10.61 -3.22
CA CYS A 59 -33.35 -11.93 -2.64
C CYS A 59 -33.37 -11.93 -1.09
N ARG A 60 -34.46 -12.26 -0.39
CA ARG A 60 -35.71 -12.97 -0.69
C ARG A 60 -36.79 -12.52 0.30
#